data_AF-A0A353Y042-F1
#
_entry.id   AF-A0A353Y042-F1
#
_cell.length_a   1.000
_cell.length_b   1.000
_cell.length_c   1.000
_cell.angle_alpha   90.00
_cell.angle_beta   90.00
_cell.angle_gamma   90.00
#
_symmetry.space_group_name_H-M   'P 1'
#
loop_
_entity.id
_entity.type
_entity.pdbx_description
1 polymer ?
#
loop_
_entity_poly.entity_id
_entity_poly.type
_entity_poly.pdbx_seq_one_letter_code
_entity_poly.pdbx_strand_id
1 'polypeptide(L)'
;MMRQTGVALITVLVVVAIISGIASSAILEQQFAIRRTGNLLHGDQGNLYLFALETWGREVLIADAQESAASDHLDEDWSKVIPAVVVEGGSVKGSIDDQQGLFNLNSLVDKAGKVSEVAMQQFRCLLTEHAGSTISPDHIVDAARDWMDPDQDVEADGAEDLDYLSRDPGYRSAGQHFVTPSELLLIDGMSYEAWQNIRPYVTAYAVLKEDASY
;
A
#
# COMPACT_ATOMS: atom_id res chain seq x y z
N MET A 1 6.90 82.34 4.98
CA MET A 1 6.25 81.10 4.53
C MET A 1 7.16 79.93 4.86
N MET A 2 6.77 79.08 5.83
CA MET A 2 7.56 77.91 6.21
C MET A 2 7.52 76.87 5.09
N ARG A 3 8.69 76.51 4.56
CA ARG A 3 8.86 75.49 3.53
C ARG A 3 8.63 74.10 4.14
N GLN A 4 7.61 73.39 3.66
CA GLN A 4 7.31 72.00 4.02
C GLN A 4 8.24 71.00 3.30
N THR A 5 9.56 71.10 3.48
CA THR A 5 10.52 70.26 2.75
C THR A 5 10.76 68.87 3.35
N GLY A 6 10.26 68.58 4.57
CA GLY A 6 10.45 67.26 5.22
C GLY A 6 9.27 66.30 5.09
N VAL A 7 8.04 66.80 5.09
CA VAL A 7 6.82 65.96 5.08
C VAL A 7 6.65 65.24 3.75
N ALA A 8 6.94 65.91 2.63
CA ALA A 8 6.86 65.33 1.29
C ALA A 8 7.80 64.11 1.12
N LEU A 9 9.01 64.18 1.67
CA LEU A 9 9.97 63.09 1.60
C LEU A 9 9.51 61.88 2.44
N ILE A 10 9.00 62.12 3.65
CA ILE A 10 8.46 61.05 4.51
C ILE A 10 7.26 60.37 3.84
N THR A 11 6.33 61.15 3.24
CA THR A 11 5.19 60.57 2.52
C THR A 11 5.64 59.74 1.31
N VAL A 12 6.64 60.19 0.55
CA VAL A 12 7.18 59.42 -0.57
C VAL A 12 7.83 58.11 -0.08
N LEU A 13 8.63 58.16 0.98
CA LEU A 13 9.26 56.96 1.55
C LEU A 13 8.23 55.95 2.07
N VAL A 14 7.17 56.42 2.74
CA VAL A 14 6.08 55.54 3.20
C VAL A 14 5.35 54.90 2.03
N VAL A 15 5.01 55.67 0.99
CA VAL A 15 4.37 55.14 -0.22
C VAL A 15 5.26 54.11 -0.92
N VAL A 16 6.56 54.40 -1.07
CA VAL A 16 7.52 53.46 -1.66
C VAL A 16 7.68 52.19 -0.82
N ALA A 17 7.69 52.31 0.51
CA ALA A 17 7.76 51.17 1.42
C ALA A 17 6.53 50.27 1.30
N ILE A 18 5.33 50.86 1.21
CA ILE A 18 4.08 50.11 1.02
C ILE A 18 4.08 49.41 -0.33
N ILE A 19 4.43 50.12 -1.42
CA ILE A 19 4.48 49.54 -2.77
C ILE A 19 5.50 48.40 -2.82
N SER A 20 6.68 48.58 -2.24
CA SER A 20 7.72 47.54 -2.15
C SER A 20 7.23 46.33 -1.35
N GLY A 21 6.49 46.54 -0.26
CA GLY A 21 5.89 45.47 0.53
C GLY A 21 4.89 44.64 -0.27
N ILE A 22 3.96 45.30 -0.97
CA ILE A 22 2.95 44.65 -1.84
C ILE A 22 3.62 43.90 -2.99
N ALA A 23 4.61 44.51 -3.64
CA ALA A 23 5.35 43.87 -4.72
C ALA A 23 6.09 42.61 -4.23
N SER A 24 6.70 42.69 -3.05
CA SER A 24 7.42 41.56 -2.45
C SER A 24 6.48 40.40 -2.12
N SER A 25 5.31 40.66 -1.53
CA SER A 25 4.34 39.61 -1.22
C SER A 25 3.80 38.96 -2.49
N ALA A 26 3.50 39.74 -3.53
CA ALA A 26 3.05 39.22 -4.82
C ALA A 26 4.10 38.31 -5.49
N ILE A 27 5.39 38.69 -5.42
CA ILE A 27 6.49 37.86 -5.95
C ILE A 27 6.59 36.53 -5.18
N LEU A 28 6.48 36.56 -3.85
CA LEU A 28 6.51 35.35 -3.04
C LEU A 28 5.34 34.41 -3.37
N GLU A 29 4.13 34.95 -3.45
CA GLU A 29 2.94 34.19 -3.86
C GLU A 29 3.10 33.56 -5.25
N GLN A 30 3.63 34.33 -6.21
CA GLN A 30 3.91 33.82 -7.55
C GLN A 30 4.95 32.69 -7.52
N GLN A 31 6.03 32.83 -6.75
CA GLN A 31 7.04 31.78 -6.62
C GLN A 31 6.48 30.51 -5.98
N PHE A 32 5.63 30.64 -4.96
CA PHE A 32 4.94 29.50 -4.36
C PHE A 32 3.99 28.82 -5.35
N ALA A 33 3.22 29.60 -6.12
CA ALA A 33 2.34 29.07 -7.14
C ALA A 33 3.11 28.29 -8.22
N ILE A 34 4.22 28.84 -8.71
CA ILE A 34 5.09 28.17 -9.70
C ILE A 34 5.63 26.85 -9.15
N ARG A 35 6.16 26.84 -7.92
CA ARG A 35 6.70 25.62 -7.30
C ARG A 35 5.61 24.58 -7.06
N ARG A 36 4.43 24.99 -6.60
CA ARG A 36 3.28 24.09 -6.40
C ARG A 36 2.86 23.45 -7.73
N THR A 37 2.69 24.24 -8.78
CA THR A 37 2.33 23.75 -10.11
C THR A 37 3.42 22.82 -10.65
N GLY A 38 4.70 23.18 -10.48
CA GLY A 38 5.82 22.32 -10.87
C GLY A 38 5.81 20.97 -10.17
N ASN A 39 5.56 20.94 -8.85
CA ASN A 39 5.46 19.69 -8.10
C ASN A 39 4.26 18.83 -8.51
N LEU A 40 3.11 19.46 -8.80
CA LEU A 40 1.93 18.75 -9.32
C LEU A 40 2.24 18.12 -10.68
N LEU A 41 2.81 18.88 -11.60
CA LEU A 41 3.19 18.38 -12.92
C LEU A 41 4.22 17.23 -12.84
N HIS A 42 5.23 17.35 -11.97
CA HIS A 42 6.18 16.25 -11.76
C HIS A 42 5.52 15.00 -11.15
N GLY A 43 4.56 15.18 -10.23
CA GLY A 43 3.79 14.07 -9.67
C GLY A 43 2.94 13.35 -10.72
N ASP A 44 2.24 14.13 -11.56
CA ASP A 44 1.44 13.60 -12.66
C ASP A 44 2.31 12.88 -13.70
N GLN A 45 3.47 13.45 -14.03
CA GLN A 45 4.47 12.81 -14.91
C GLN A 45 4.97 11.48 -14.33
N GLY A 46 5.24 11.42 -13.02
CA GLY A 46 5.60 10.18 -12.33
C GLY A 46 4.51 9.11 -12.43
N ASN A 47 3.23 9.48 -12.25
CA ASN A 47 2.11 8.56 -12.42
C ASN A 47 1.99 8.05 -13.86
N LEU A 48 2.18 8.91 -14.86
CA LEU A 48 2.20 8.49 -16.27
C LEU A 48 3.31 7.48 -16.56
N TYR A 49 4.49 7.65 -15.95
CA TYR A 49 5.56 6.66 -16.07
C TYR A 49 5.23 5.33 -15.38
N LEU A 50 4.53 5.36 -14.23
CA LEU A 50 4.04 4.15 -13.58
C LEU A 50 3.03 3.40 -14.46
N PHE A 51 2.04 4.08 -15.03
CA PHE A 51 1.07 3.46 -15.94
C PHE A 51 1.73 2.88 -17.19
N ALA A 52 2.76 3.56 -17.73
CA ALA A 52 3.53 3.05 -18.85
C ALA A 52 4.27 1.76 -18.49
N LEU A 53 4.87 1.68 -17.29
CA LEU A 53 5.49 0.45 -16.78
C LEU A 53 4.49 -0.68 -16.59
N GLU A 54 3.33 -0.42 -15.99
CA GLU A 54 2.27 -1.42 -15.81
C GLU A 54 1.77 -1.96 -17.15
N THR A 55 1.59 -1.06 -18.14
CA THR A 55 1.19 -1.46 -19.50
C THR A 55 2.26 -2.33 -20.14
N TRP A 56 3.53 -1.95 -20.03
CA TRP A 56 4.64 -2.77 -20.52
C TRP A 56 4.70 -4.13 -19.84
N GLY A 57 4.57 -4.19 -18.50
CA GLY A 57 4.58 -5.45 -17.75
C GLY A 57 3.43 -6.37 -18.15
N ARG A 58 2.26 -5.80 -18.45
CA ARG A 58 1.14 -6.56 -19.02
C ARG A 58 1.48 -7.16 -20.38
N GLU A 59 2.10 -6.41 -21.28
CA GLU A 59 2.48 -6.93 -22.60
C GLU A 59 3.52 -8.05 -22.49
N VAL A 60 4.45 -7.96 -21.53
CA VAL A 60 5.40 -9.05 -21.22
C VAL A 60 4.65 -10.31 -20.79
N LEU A 61 3.71 -10.20 -19.85
CA LEU A 61 2.90 -11.34 -19.39
C LEU A 61 1.98 -11.90 -20.49
N ILE A 62 1.44 -11.06 -21.37
CA ILE A 62 0.63 -11.51 -22.52
C ILE A 62 1.48 -12.30 -23.51
N ALA A 63 2.70 -11.83 -23.80
CA ALA A 63 3.62 -12.52 -24.69
C ALA A 63 4.06 -13.86 -24.09
N ASP A 64 4.40 -13.87 -22.81
CA ASP A 64 4.77 -15.07 -22.06
C ASP A 64 3.66 -16.12 -22.07
N ALA A 65 2.42 -15.73 -21.78
CA ALA A 65 1.26 -16.62 -21.83
C ALA A 65 0.99 -17.21 -23.24
N GLN A 66 1.46 -16.57 -24.32
CA GLN A 66 1.38 -17.11 -25.68
C GLN A 66 2.50 -18.11 -26.00
N GLU A 67 3.67 -17.95 -25.37
CA GLU A 67 4.84 -18.82 -25.57
C GLU A 67 4.80 -20.07 -24.66
N SER A 68 4.39 -19.91 -23.40
CA SER A 68 4.44 -20.92 -22.33
C SER A 68 3.13 -21.03 -21.55
N ALA A 69 2.01 -21.30 -22.23
CA ALA A 69 0.68 -21.34 -21.60
C ALA A 69 0.46 -22.39 -20.47
N ALA A 70 1.43 -23.24 -20.18
CA ALA A 70 1.26 -24.41 -19.31
C ALA A 70 1.87 -24.29 -17.92
N SER A 71 2.81 -23.37 -17.69
CA SER A 71 3.49 -23.23 -16.40
C SER A 71 4.27 -21.91 -16.32
N ASP A 72 4.21 -21.24 -15.17
CA ASP A 72 5.04 -20.07 -14.86
C ASP A 72 6.26 -20.48 -14.01
N HIS A 73 7.44 -19.95 -14.30
CA HIS A 73 8.66 -20.17 -13.53
C HIS A 73 9.69 -19.04 -13.64
N LEU A 74 10.60 -18.92 -12.65
CA LEU A 74 11.56 -17.80 -12.54
C LEU A 74 12.61 -17.69 -13.67
N ASP A 75 12.69 -18.67 -14.58
CA ASP A 75 13.58 -18.62 -15.74
C ASP A 75 12.97 -17.89 -16.96
N GLU A 76 11.71 -17.45 -16.86
CA GLU A 76 10.99 -16.71 -17.90
C GLU A 76 11.36 -15.23 -17.99
N ASP A 77 10.97 -14.60 -19.09
CA ASP A 77 11.27 -13.18 -19.35
C ASP A 77 10.58 -12.24 -18.37
N TRP A 78 9.38 -12.58 -17.88
CA TRP A 78 8.64 -11.77 -16.90
C TRP A 78 9.38 -11.64 -15.57
N SER A 79 10.12 -12.67 -15.15
CA SER A 79 10.85 -12.69 -13.87
C SER A 79 12.16 -11.89 -13.90
N LYS A 80 12.57 -11.38 -15.06
CA LYS A 80 13.81 -10.60 -15.20
C LYS A 80 13.58 -9.15 -14.76
N VAL A 81 14.42 -8.66 -13.86
CA VAL A 81 14.35 -7.27 -13.38
C VAL A 81 14.62 -6.30 -14.53
N ILE A 82 13.74 -5.31 -14.69
CA ILE A 82 13.90 -4.27 -15.70
C ILE A 82 15.08 -3.37 -15.27
N PRO A 83 16.13 -3.23 -16.09
CA PRO A 83 17.18 -2.26 -15.82
C PRO A 83 16.61 -0.85 -15.80
N ALA A 84 17.15 0.01 -14.94
CA ALA A 84 16.62 1.37 -14.80
C ALA A 84 16.70 2.14 -16.13
N VAL A 85 15.55 2.60 -16.63
CA VAL A 85 15.44 3.41 -17.85
C VAL A 85 15.46 4.88 -17.45
N VAL A 86 16.33 5.67 -18.09
CA VAL A 86 16.40 7.12 -17.86
C VAL A 86 15.25 7.79 -18.61
N VAL A 87 14.47 8.60 -17.89
CA VAL A 87 13.35 9.40 -18.40
C VAL A 87 13.57 10.87 -18.06
N GLU A 88 12.73 11.75 -18.61
CA GLU A 88 12.77 13.15 -18.20
C GLU A 88 12.41 13.27 -16.71
N GLY A 89 13.25 13.98 -15.96
CA GLY A 89 13.04 14.17 -14.52
C GLY A 89 13.50 13.01 -13.62
N GLY A 90 14.01 11.89 -14.16
CA GLY A 90 14.52 10.80 -13.30
C GLY A 90 14.82 9.49 -14.02
N SER A 91 14.61 8.39 -13.30
CA SER A 91 14.71 7.04 -13.84
C SER A 91 13.59 6.16 -13.31
N VAL A 92 13.26 5.14 -14.09
CA VAL A 92 12.14 4.24 -13.86
C VAL A 92 12.65 2.81 -13.87
N LYS A 93 12.24 2.00 -12.89
CA LYS A 93 12.64 0.59 -12.72
C LYS A 93 11.45 -0.21 -12.21
N GLY A 94 11.43 -1.51 -12.46
CA GLY A 94 10.36 -2.40 -12.01
C GLY A 94 10.79 -3.87 -11.99
N SER A 95 10.01 -4.66 -11.27
CA SER A 95 10.04 -6.12 -11.26
C SER A 95 8.61 -6.65 -11.31
N ILE A 96 8.46 -7.90 -11.74
CA ILE A 96 7.22 -8.66 -11.63
C ILE A 96 7.54 -9.83 -10.69
N ASP A 97 6.70 -10.02 -9.69
CA ASP A 97 6.88 -11.03 -8.66
C ASP A 97 5.62 -11.90 -8.60
N ASP A 98 5.79 -13.22 -8.67
CA ASP A 98 4.67 -14.17 -8.59
C ASP A 98 4.09 -14.20 -7.17
N GLN A 99 2.81 -13.87 -7.06
CA GLN A 99 2.06 -13.88 -5.80
C GLN A 99 1.56 -15.29 -5.44
N GLN A 100 1.49 -16.23 -6.38
CA GLN A 100 1.05 -17.61 -6.13
C GLN A 100 2.12 -18.42 -5.38
N GLY A 101 3.39 -18.00 -5.42
CA GLY A 101 4.47 -18.53 -4.58
C GLY A 101 4.39 -18.14 -3.09
N LEU A 102 3.50 -17.22 -2.71
CA LEU A 102 3.31 -16.77 -1.33
C LEU A 102 2.11 -17.44 -0.66
N PHE A 103 2.08 -17.48 0.68
CA PHE A 103 0.92 -17.98 1.41
C PHE A 103 -0.25 -17.00 1.26
N ASN A 104 -1.33 -17.43 0.60
CA ASN A 104 -2.53 -16.61 0.46
C ASN A 104 -3.38 -16.69 1.74
N LEU A 105 -3.54 -15.58 2.46
CA LEU A 105 -4.37 -15.49 3.66
C LEU A 105 -5.83 -15.86 3.37
N ASN A 106 -6.32 -15.58 2.17
CA ASN A 106 -7.67 -15.94 1.77
C ASN A 106 -7.88 -17.44 1.52
N SER A 107 -6.85 -18.28 1.70
CA SER A 107 -6.97 -19.73 1.68
C SER A 107 -7.45 -20.36 3.01
N LEU A 108 -7.48 -19.57 4.09
CA LEU A 108 -7.90 -20.04 5.42
C LEU A 108 -9.38 -20.43 5.46
N VAL A 109 -10.23 -19.64 4.78
CA VAL A 109 -11.68 -19.86 4.69
C VAL A 109 -12.09 -19.74 3.23
N ASP A 110 -12.77 -20.75 2.70
CA ASP A 110 -13.26 -20.71 1.33
C ASP A 110 -14.48 -19.77 1.16
N LYS A 111 -14.91 -19.54 -0.08
CA LYS A 111 -16.07 -18.67 -0.36
C LYS A 111 -17.41 -19.20 0.18
N ALA A 112 -17.48 -20.46 0.56
CA ALA A 112 -18.65 -21.06 1.18
C ALA A 112 -18.61 -20.97 2.72
N GLY A 113 -17.56 -20.33 3.29
CA GLY A 113 -17.35 -20.23 4.73
C GLY A 113 -16.73 -21.48 5.34
N LYS A 114 -16.24 -22.42 4.52
CA LYS A 114 -15.61 -23.64 5.02
C LYS A 114 -14.14 -23.37 5.34
N VAL A 115 -13.76 -23.68 6.57
CA VAL A 115 -12.36 -23.60 7.04
C VAL A 115 -11.50 -24.67 6.39
N SER A 116 -10.28 -24.28 6.01
CA SER A 116 -9.23 -25.17 5.52
C SER A 116 -8.22 -25.47 6.63
N GLU A 117 -8.38 -26.61 7.28
CA GLU A 117 -7.44 -27.09 8.32
C GLU A 117 -5.99 -27.16 7.83
N VAL A 118 -5.81 -27.49 6.55
CA VAL A 118 -4.47 -27.53 5.93
C VAL A 118 -3.87 -26.13 5.84
N ALA A 119 -4.65 -25.14 5.39
CA ALA A 119 -4.17 -23.75 5.31
C ALA A 119 -3.91 -23.16 6.70
N MET A 120 -4.79 -23.45 7.67
CA MET A 120 -4.60 -23.06 9.07
C MET A 120 -3.28 -23.61 9.64
N GLN A 121 -2.99 -24.89 9.40
CA GLN A 121 -1.74 -25.51 9.84
C GLN A 121 -0.51 -24.93 9.12
N GLN A 122 -0.61 -24.66 7.81
CA GLN A 122 0.46 -24.02 7.05
C GLN A 122 0.76 -22.61 7.55
N PHE A 123 -0.28 -21.81 7.82
CA PHE A 123 -0.14 -20.46 8.36
C PHE A 123 0.51 -20.49 9.75
N ARG A 124 0.06 -21.40 10.62
CA ARG A 124 0.65 -21.63 11.94
C ARG A 124 2.14 -21.96 11.87
N CYS A 125 2.54 -22.84 10.95
CA CYS A 125 3.95 -23.17 10.70
C CYS A 125 4.75 -21.95 10.22
N LEU A 126 4.21 -21.17 9.27
CA LEU A 126 4.85 -19.95 8.77
C LEU A 126 5.09 -18.94 9.89
N LEU A 127 4.07 -18.70 10.72
CA LEU A 127 4.17 -17.80 11.86
C LEU A 127 5.18 -18.29 12.90
N THR A 128 5.15 -19.58 13.22
CA THR A 128 6.08 -20.19 14.18
C THR A 128 7.54 -20.02 13.74
N GLU A 129 7.80 -20.19 12.44
CA GLU A 129 9.17 -20.16 11.91
C GLU A 129 9.68 -18.73 11.66
N HIS A 130 8.79 -17.81 11.25
CA HIS A 130 9.20 -16.49 10.76
C HIS A 130 8.73 -15.31 11.60
N ALA A 131 7.62 -15.40 12.34
CA ALA A 131 7.07 -14.22 13.04
C ALA A 131 7.88 -13.78 14.26
N GLY A 132 8.76 -14.65 14.78
CA GLY A 132 9.51 -14.41 16.00
C GLY A 132 8.67 -14.70 17.26
N SER A 133 9.05 -14.12 18.39
CA SER A 133 8.47 -14.46 19.71
C SER A 133 7.54 -13.41 20.29
N THR A 134 7.17 -12.38 19.52
CA THR A 134 6.32 -11.27 19.98
C THR A 134 4.83 -11.56 19.88
N ILE A 135 4.46 -12.65 19.21
CA ILE A 135 3.09 -13.08 18.97
C ILE A 135 2.90 -14.52 19.44
N SER A 136 1.64 -14.93 19.63
CA SER A 136 1.26 -16.35 19.70
C SER A 136 0.78 -16.79 18.30
N PRO A 137 1.47 -17.73 17.62
CA PRO A 137 1.01 -18.23 16.32
C PRO A 137 -0.42 -18.76 16.35
N ASP A 138 -0.81 -19.41 17.45
CA ASP A 138 -2.13 -20.01 17.60
C ASP A 138 -3.23 -18.95 17.63
N HIS A 139 -2.99 -17.90 18.44
CA HIS A 139 -3.88 -16.73 18.53
C HIS A 139 -4.06 -16.03 17.19
N ILE A 140 -2.97 -15.80 16.46
CA ILE A 140 -3.07 -15.11 15.16
C ILE A 140 -3.83 -15.92 14.13
N VAL A 141 -3.67 -17.24 14.12
CA VAL A 141 -4.37 -18.12 13.17
C VAL A 141 -5.87 -18.11 13.43
N ASP A 142 -6.26 -18.24 14.70
CA ASP A 142 -7.68 -18.26 15.09
C ASP A 142 -8.31 -16.87 14.92
N ALA A 143 -7.64 -15.79 15.36
CA ALA A 143 -8.12 -14.43 15.15
C ALA A 143 -8.16 -14.02 13.66
N ALA A 144 -7.31 -14.58 12.80
CA ALA A 144 -7.40 -14.37 11.34
C ALA A 144 -8.59 -15.08 10.71
N ARG A 145 -9.03 -16.21 11.29
CA ARG A 145 -10.26 -16.88 10.87
C ARG A 145 -11.48 -16.04 11.25
N ASP A 146 -11.60 -15.64 12.52
CA ASP A 146 -12.68 -14.78 13.02
C ASP A 146 -12.73 -13.45 12.27
N TRP A 147 -11.56 -12.90 11.88
CA TRP A 147 -11.51 -11.71 11.04
C TRP A 147 -12.25 -11.87 9.69
N MET A 148 -12.22 -13.08 9.13
CA MET A 148 -12.70 -13.38 7.77
C MET A 148 -14.11 -13.93 7.71
N ASP A 149 -14.53 -14.70 8.71
CA ASP A 149 -15.81 -15.39 8.66
C ASP A 149 -16.99 -14.43 8.93
N PRO A 150 -18.20 -14.75 8.44
CA PRO A 150 -19.32 -13.82 8.50
C PRO A 150 -20.10 -13.88 9.83
N ASP A 151 -19.74 -14.81 10.73
CA ASP A 151 -20.42 -14.94 12.00
C ASP A 151 -19.69 -14.12 13.07
N GLN A 152 -19.98 -14.38 14.34
CA GLN A 152 -19.45 -13.60 15.47
C GLN A 152 -19.10 -14.54 16.64
N ASP A 153 -18.98 -15.83 16.35
CA ASP A 153 -18.61 -16.85 17.33
C ASP A 153 -17.08 -16.84 17.45
N VAL A 154 -16.59 -16.49 18.64
CA VAL A 154 -15.15 -16.38 18.89
C VAL A 154 -14.52 -17.76 19.03
N GLU A 155 -13.44 -17.99 18.30
CA GLU A 155 -12.64 -19.21 18.43
C GLU A 155 -11.84 -19.26 19.74
N ALA A 156 -11.27 -20.43 20.06
CA ALA A 156 -10.68 -20.67 21.38
C ALA A 156 -9.60 -19.63 21.78
N ASP A 157 -8.73 -19.27 20.83
CA ASP A 157 -7.75 -18.18 20.95
C ASP A 157 -8.05 -17.08 19.89
N GLY A 158 -9.32 -16.86 19.57
CA GLY A 158 -9.80 -15.94 18.54
C GLY A 158 -10.09 -14.52 19.06
N ALA A 159 -10.65 -13.68 18.17
CA ALA A 159 -11.08 -12.31 18.49
C ALA A 159 -12.10 -11.78 17.46
N GLU A 160 -13.19 -11.19 17.96
CA GLU A 160 -14.30 -10.67 17.15
C GLU A 160 -14.62 -9.19 17.44
N ASP A 161 -15.74 -8.67 16.91
CA ASP A 161 -16.22 -7.29 17.10
C ASP A 161 -16.09 -6.80 18.54
N LEU A 162 -16.44 -7.61 19.54
CA LEU A 162 -16.37 -7.18 20.94
C LEU A 162 -14.94 -6.86 21.39
N ASP A 163 -13.95 -7.61 20.91
CA ASP A 163 -12.54 -7.39 21.18
C ASP A 163 -12.04 -6.14 20.44
N TYR A 164 -12.38 -5.99 19.17
CA TYR A 164 -11.94 -4.86 18.34
C TYR A 164 -12.62 -3.53 18.72
N LEU A 165 -13.88 -3.55 19.14
CA LEU A 165 -14.61 -2.34 19.56
C LEU A 165 -14.09 -1.76 20.87
N SER A 166 -13.37 -2.56 21.67
CA SER A 166 -12.75 -2.11 22.92
C SER A 166 -11.48 -1.26 22.71
N ARG A 167 -10.97 -1.18 21.48
CA ARG A 167 -9.74 -0.43 21.12
C ARG A 167 -9.97 1.07 20.99
N ASP A 168 -8.87 1.82 20.85
CA ASP A 168 -8.87 3.26 20.55
C ASP A 168 -8.02 3.55 19.30
N PRO A 169 -8.62 3.89 18.15
CA PRO A 169 -10.07 3.89 17.89
C PRO A 169 -10.63 2.46 17.79
N GLY A 170 -11.87 2.27 18.23
CA GLY A 170 -12.57 0.99 18.11
C GLY A 170 -13.01 0.72 16.67
N TYR A 171 -12.93 -0.53 16.24
CA TYR A 171 -13.38 -1.02 14.94
C TYR A 171 -14.00 -2.40 15.07
N ARG A 172 -14.41 -2.99 13.95
CA ARG A 172 -15.06 -4.30 13.86
C ARG A 172 -14.16 -5.27 13.12
N SER A 173 -14.39 -6.57 13.30
CA SER A 173 -13.84 -7.57 12.38
C SER A 173 -14.34 -7.28 10.96
N ALA A 174 -13.60 -7.75 9.95
CA ALA A 174 -13.96 -7.43 8.57
C ALA A 174 -15.22 -8.17 8.12
N GLY A 175 -15.41 -9.40 8.59
CA GLY A 175 -16.50 -10.28 8.15
C GLY A 175 -16.37 -10.68 6.68
N GLN A 176 -15.14 -10.63 6.15
CA GLN A 176 -14.83 -10.90 4.75
C GLN A 176 -13.36 -11.27 4.58
N HIS A 177 -13.03 -11.84 3.42
CA HIS A 177 -11.66 -12.06 2.98
C HIS A 177 -10.80 -10.78 3.03
N PHE A 178 -9.51 -10.96 3.32
CA PHE A 178 -8.52 -9.91 3.29
C PHE A 178 -8.46 -9.25 1.91
N VAL A 179 -8.50 -7.92 1.89
CA VAL A 179 -8.29 -7.11 0.68
C VAL A 179 -6.79 -6.88 0.48
N THR A 180 -6.05 -6.73 1.58
CA THR A 180 -4.60 -6.57 1.58
C THR A 180 -3.97 -7.40 2.69
N PRO A 181 -2.74 -7.93 2.52
CA PRO A 181 -2.07 -8.67 3.58
C PRO A 181 -1.74 -7.80 4.81
N SER A 182 -1.64 -6.48 4.64
CA SER A 182 -1.38 -5.55 5.74
C SER A 182 -2.51 -5.45 6.77
N GLU A 183 -3.71 -5.92 6.45
CA GLU A 183 -4.80 -6.04 7.42
C GLU A 183 -4.46 -6.97 8.59
N LEU A 184 -3.46 -7.86 8.46
CA LEU A 184 -2.92 -8.61 9.59
C LEU A 184 -2.51 -7.71 10.77
N LEU A 185 -2.08 -6.46 10.51
CA LEU A 185 -1.76 -5.49 11.57
C LEU A 185 -2.97 -5.06 12.42
N LEU A 186 -4.20 -5.30 11.93
CA LEU A 186 -5.44 -5.01 12.66
C LEU A 186 -5.85 -6.17 13.57
N ILE A 187 -5.34 -7.38 13.31
CA ILE A 187 -5.68 -8.58 14.08
C ILE A 187 -5.16 -8.46 15.50
N ASP A 188 -5.92 -8.98 16.45
CA ASP A 188 -5.49 -9.03 17.83
C ASP A 188 -4.19 -9.82 18.03
N GLY A 189 -3.34 -9.33 18.93
CA GLY A 189 -2.04 -9.92 19.19
C GLY A 189 -0.98 -9.74 18.10
N MET A 190 -1.30 -9.21 16.90
CA MET A 190 -0.29 -8.98 15.87
C MET A 190 0.65 -7.84 16.27
N SER A 191 1.95 -8.09 16.21
CA SER A 191 2.97 -7.07 16.45
C SER A 191 3.53 -6.53 15.13
N TYR A 192 3.99 -5.29 15.13
CA TYR A 192 4.66 -4.72 13.95
C TYR A 192 5.94 -5.48 13.58
N GLU A 193 6.68 -6.00 14.59
CA GLU A 193 7.87 -6.80 14.37
C GLU A 193 7.53 -8.12 13.65
N ALA A 194 6.52 -8.85 14.12
CA ALA A 194 6.05 -10.07 13.50
C ALA A 194 5.57 -9.81 12.06
N TRP A 195 4.77 -8.77 11.85
CA TRP A 195 4.35 -8.34 10.52
C TRP A 195 5.54 -8.08 9.58
N GLN A 196 6.58 -7.36 10.03
CA GLN A 196 7.76 -7.09 9.21
C GLN A 196 8.50 -8.36 8.79
N ASN A 197 8.49 -9.39 9.65
CA ASN A 197 9.12 -10.67 9.36
C ASN A 197 8.28 -11.53 8.42
N ILE A 198 6.95 -11.53 8.56
CA ILE A 198 6.06 -12.41 7.76
C ILE A 198 5.61 -11.80 6.44
N ARG A 199 5.58 -10.47 6.31
CA ARG A 199 5.10 -9.78 5.09
C ARG A 199 5.74 -10.25 3.76
N PRO A 200 6.99 -10.73 3.70
CA PRO A 200 7.55 -11.24 2.43
C PRO A 200 6.98 -12.60 2.02
N TYR A 201 6.25 -13.28 2.89
CA TYR A 201 5.78 -14.66 2.71
C TYR A 201 4.26 -14.78 2.56
N VAL A 202 3.52 -13.67 2.69
CA VAL A 202 2.05 -13.68 2.68
C VAL A 202 1.48 -12.75 1.60
N THR A 203 0.32 -13.11 1.07
CA THR A 203 -0.44 -12.32 0.11
C THR A 203 -1.95 -12.42 0.40
N ALA A 204 -2.74 -11.59 -0.26
CA ALA A 204 -4.20 -11.58 -0.13
C ALA A 204 -4.85 -11.31 -1.49
N TYR A 205 -4.85 -12.33 -2.36
CA TYR A 205 -5.61 -12.28 -3.61
C TYR A 205 -6.90 -13.09 -3.47
N ALA A 206 -7.90 -12.76 -4.27
CA ALA A 206 -9.16 -13.47 -4.26
C ALA A 206 -8.94 -14.91 -4.73
N VAL A 207 -9.34 -15.90 -3.92
CA VAL A 207 -9.36 -17.30 -4.36
C VAL A 207 -10.40 -17.42 -5.48
N LEU A 208 -9.92 -17.56 -6.72
CA LEU A 208 -10.78 -17.84 -7.86
C LEU A 208 -11.44 -19.21 -7.65
N LYS A 209 -12.64 -19.42 -8.20
CA LYS A 209 -13.19 -20.78 -8.22
C LYS A 209 -12.16 -21.65 -8.94
N GLU A 210 -11.80 -22.79 -8.36
CA GLU A 210 -11.42 -23.92 -9.20
C GLU A 210 -12.62 -24.15 -10.12
N ASP A 211 -12.51 -23.70 -11.37
CA ASP A 211 -13.38 -24.24 -12.40
C ASP A 211 -13.02 -25.72 -12.47
N ALA A 212 -13.91 -26.55 -11.93
CA ALA A 212 -13.87 -27.98 -12.09
C ALA A 212 -14.03 -28.28 -13.59
N SER A 213 -12.94 -28.25 -14.35
CA SER A 213 -12.83 -28.75 -15.72
C SER A 213 -11.35 -28.87 -16.10
N TYR A 214 -10.92 -30.13 -16.18
CA TYR A 214 -9.68 -30.73 -16.70
C TYR A 214 -8.90 -29.96 -17.76
#